data_AF-A0AA37GV95-F1
#
_entry.id   AF-A0AA37GV95-F1
#
_cell.length_a   1.000
_cell.length_b   1.000
_cell.length_c   1.000
_cell.angle_alpha   90.00
_cell.angle_beta   90.00
_cell.angle_gamma   90.00
#
_symmetry.space_group_name_H-M   'P 1'
#
loop_
_entity.id
_entity.type
_entity.pdbx_description
1 polymer ?
#
loop_
_entity_poly.entity_id
_entity_poly.type
_entity_poly.pdbx_seq_one_letter_code
_entity_poly.pdbx_strand_id
1 'polypeptide(L)'
;MPSTSGPPTPATISDLLTLIITTSPTPSAPSTELLDAVFQSIRLHCADLLLCRIIVILDTFERIGEVARLKKGQVTEEGARDFRRYTDNVKHLVLETYGQIDSKDELIQEQGEAEYGYNGRAASVTTNVATYTVNRTHDRRVSFVEPSERLGFGLAVRTALRITTTPYVWIHQHDWTLVYDIPVAPMLDVMKTNDADEEGPVNMPILLMCKTFRIYGH
;
A
#
# COMPACT_ATOMS: atom_id res chain seq x y z
N MET A 1 -16.56 0.98 44.75
CA MET A 1 -17.60 0.93 43.70
C MET A 1 -16.93 0.57 42.39
N PRO A 2 -17.28 -0.53 41.73
CA PRO A 2 -16.70 -0.85 40.43
C PRO A 2 -17.40 0.00 39.36
N SER A 3 -16.63 0.82 38.67
CA SER A 3 -17.06 1.59 37.51
C SER A 3 -17.39 0.62 36.37
N THR A 4 -18.67 0.52 36.04
CA THR A 4 -19.15 -0.23 34.87
C THR A 4 -18.75 0.56 33.62
N SER A 5 -17.74 0.08 32.89
CA SER A 5 -17.44 0.58 31.54
C SER A 5 -18.65 0.33 30.64
N GLY A 6 -19.13 1.36 29.95
CA GLY A 6 -20.21 1.23 28.97
C GLY A 6 -19.86 0.22 27.86
N PRO A 7 -20.86 -0.26 27.10
CA PRO A 7 -20.63 -1.19 26.00
C PRO A 7 -19.63 -0.59 25.00
N PRO A 8 -18.70 -1.39 24.42
CA PRO A 8 -17.77 -0.89 23.44
C PRO A 8 -18.51 -0.34 22.22
N THR A 9 -18.18 0.88 21.81
CA THR A 9 -18.67 1.47 20.56
C THR A 9 -18.34 0.52 19.39
N PRO A 10 -19.27 0.24 18.47
CA PRO A 10 -18.99 -0.64 17.34
C PRO A 10 -17.83 -0.07 16.50
N ALA A 11 -16.85 -0.92 16.21
CA ALA A 11 -15.67 -0.54 15.42
C ALA A 11 -16.09 -0.07 14.02
N THR A 12 -15.56 1.06 13.58
CA THR A 12 -15.82 1.58 12.24
C THR A 12 -14.98 0.84 11.19
N ILE A 13 -15.36 0.91 9.91
CA ILE A 13 -14.58 0.30 8.82
C ILE A 13 -13.12 0.79 8.81
N SER A 14 -12.89 2.06 9.14
CA SER A 14 -11.55 2.66 9.24
C SER A 14 -10.70 2.12 10.39
N ASP A 15 -11.32 1.55 11.43
CA ASP A 15 -10.61 0.89 12.53
C ASP A 15 -10.20 -0.54 12.15
N LEU A 16 -10.90 -1.12 11.17
CA LEU A 16 -10.78 -2.53 10.80
C LEU A 16 -9.90 -2.76 9.59
N LEU A 17 -9.83 -1.79 8.67
CA LEU A 17 -9.23 -1.96 7.35
C LEU A 17 -8.15 -0.90 7.07
N THR A 18 -7.05 -1.34 6.47
CA THR A 18 -6.03 -0.47 5.87
C THR A 18 -5.94 -0.72 4.37
N LEU A 19 -6.03 0.35 3.56
CA LEU A 19 -5.80 0.33 2.12
C LEU A 19 -4.28 0.36 1.85
N ILE A 20 -3.77 -0.62 1.12
CA ILE A 20 -2.37 -0.70 0.72
C ILE A 20 -2.31 -0.52 -0.80
N ILE A 21 -1.64 0.54 -1.26
CA ILE A 21 -1.38 0.79 -2.68
C ILE A 21 0.09 0.59 -2.98
N THR A 22 0.43 -0.27 -3.94
CA THR A 22 1.80 -0.39 -4.44
C THR A 22 1.94 0.29 -5.80
N THR A 23 2.94 1.16 -5.91
CA THR A 23 3.36 1.78 -7.17
C THR A 23 4.85 1.62 -7.39
N SER A 24 5.29 1.65 -8.64
CA SER A 24 6.70 1.60 -9.04
C SER A 24 6.94 2.50 -10.24
N PRO A 25 8.16 2.60 -10.82
CA PRO A 25 8.35 3.30 -12.09
C PRO A 25 7.40 2.79 -13.17
N THR A 26 6.64 3.72 -13.77
CA THR A 26 5.70 3.47 -14.86
C THR A 26 6.07 4.28 -16.09
N PRO A 27 5.61 3.89 -17.29
CA PRO A 27 5.81 4.69 -18.50
C PRO A 27 5.16 6.07 -18.45
N SER A 28 4.13 6.26 -17.61
CA SER A 28 3.42 7.52 -17.47
C SER A 28 4.10 8.51 -16.52
N ALA A 29 5.12 8.09 -15.77
CA ALA A 29 5.88 8.99 -14.90
C ALA A 29 6.40 10.19 -15.72
N PRO A 30 6.26 11.44 -15.24
CA PRO A 30 5.91 11.83 -13.87
C PRO A 30 4.40 11.98 -13.56
N SER A 31 3.52 11.68 -14.51
CA SER A 31 2.05 11.80 -14.34
C SER A 31 1.49 10.79 -13.35
N THR A 32 0.52 11.23 -12.55
CA THR A 32 -0.24 10.42 -11.58
C THR A 32 -1.58 9.92 -12.12
N GLU A 33 -1.85 10.11 -13.42
CA GLU A 33 -3.15 9.81 -14.04
C GLU A 33 -3.69 8.42 -13.74
N LEU A 34 -2.83 7.39 -13.74
CA LEU A 34 -3.25 6.01 -13.40
C LEU A 34 -3.79 5.90 -11.97
N LEU A 35 -3.07 6.49 -11.01
CA LEU A 35 -3.45 6.45 -9.60
C LEU A 35 -4.65 7.37 -9.32
N ASP A 36 -4.75 8.51 -10.01
CA ASP A 36 -5.93 9.38 -9.90
C ASP A 36 -7.18 8.66 -10.42
N ALA A 37 -7.11 7.99 -11.57
CA ALA A 37 -8.20 7.17 -12.09
C ALA A 37 -8.61 6.06 -11.10
N VAL A 38 -7.63 5.43 -10.42
CA VAL A 38 -7.89 4.49 -9.33
C VAL A 38 -8.69 5.16 -8.21
N PHE A 39 -8.24 6.30 -7.68
CA PHE A 39 -8.97 7.00 -6.61
C PHE A 39 -10.36 7.46 -7.04
N GLN A 40 -10.54 7.92 -8.28
CA GLN A 40 -11.86 8.24 -8.84
C GLN A 40 -12.77 7.01 -8.87
N SER A 41 -12.25 5.87 -9.31
CA SER A 41 -13.03 4.62 -9.32
C SER A 41 -13.38 4.12 -7.91
N ILE A 42 -12.47 4.29 -6.94
CA ILE A 42 -12.74 3.99 -5.52
C ILE A 42 -13.84 4.92 -4.99
N ARG A 43 -13.78 6.22 -5.28
CA ARG A 43 -14.85 7.17 -4.90
C ARG A 43 -16.21 6.74 -5.43
N LEU A 44 -16.25 6.24 -6.66
CA LEU A 44 -17.49 5.84 -7.33
C LEU A 44 -18.04 4.51 -6.79
N HIS A 45 -17.18 3.51 -6.60
CA HIS A 45 -17.59 2.12 -6.39
C HIS A 45 -17.37 1.60 -4.96
N CYS A 46 -16.56 2.28 -4.15
CA CYS A 46 -16.21 1.84 -2.81
C CYS A 46 -15.63 2.98 -1.95
N ALA A 47 -16.42 4.03 -1.70
CA ALA A 47 -15.97 5.22 -0.98
C ALA A 47 -15.44 4.92 0.43
N ASP A 48 -15.91 3.84 1.06
CA ASP A 48 -15.47 3.38 2.39
C ASP A 48 -13.95 3.15 2.47
N LEU A 49 -13.32 2.73 1.37
CA LEU A 49 -11.86 2.53 1.33
C LEU A 49 -11.08 3.84 1.54
N LEU A 50 -11.65 5.00 1.22
CA LEU A 50 -11.02 6.32 1.43
C LEU A 50 -11.23 6.87 2.84
N LEU A 51 -12.12 6.25 3.62
CA LEU A 51 -12.25 6.51 5.06
C LEU A 51 -11.15 5.79 5.85
N CYS A 52 -10.63 4.69 5.31
CA CYS A 52 -9.63 3.83 5.93
C CYS A 52 -8.24 4.51 6.01
N ARG A 53 -7.31 3.90 6.76
CA ARG A 53 -5.90 4.28 6.70
C ARG A 53 -5.33 3.85 5.34
N ILE A 54 -4.39 4.62 4.80
CA ILE A 54 -3.69 4.28 3.56
C ILE A 54 -2.18 4.18 3.75
N ILE A 55 -1.61 3.12 3.18
CA ILE A 55 -0.17 2.93 3.03
C ILE A 55 0.14 2.87 1.53
N VAL A 56 0.93 3.81 1.04
CA VAL A 56 1.39 3.84 -0.35
C VAL A 56 2.87 3.45 -0.40
N ILE A 57 3.18 2.33 -1.03
CA ILE A 57 4.56 1.90 -1.26
C ILE A 57 5.02 2.38 -2.63
N LEU A 58 6.09 3.16 -2.65
CA LEU A 58 6.75 3.70 -3.85
C LEU A 58 7.98 2.84 -4.16
N ASP A 59 7.75 1.63 -4.65
CA ASP A 59 8.81 0.65 -4.94
C ASP A 59 9.72 1.13 -6.07
N THR A 60 11.03 1.17 -5.83
CA THR A 60 12.00 1.83 -6.71
C THR A 60 12.46 0.93 -7.88
N PHE A 61 13.47 1.38 -8.64
CA PHE A 61 14.15 0.61 -9.67
C PHE A 61 15.46 0.00 -9.16
N GLU A 62 15.94 -1.04 -9.83
CA GLU A 62 17.19 -1.74 -9.49
C GLU A 62 18.41 -1.07 -10.14
N ARG A 63 18.29 -0.58 -11.37
CA ARG A 63 19.42 0.04 -12.08
C ARG A 63 19.02 1.04 -13.16
N ILE A 64 19.98 1.88 -13.52
CA ILE A 64 19.88 2.81 -14.65
C ILE A 64 20.63 2.21 -15.85
N GLY A 65 20.02 2.23 -17.04
CA GLY A 65 20.65 1.80 -18.28
C GLY A 65 20.16 2.59 -19.49
N GLU A 66 20.71 2.31 -20.66
CA GLU A 66 20.39 3.05 -21.90
C GLU A 66 18.93 2.90 -22.35
N VAL A 67 18.33 1.73 -22.09
CA VAL A 67 16.96 1.41 -22.50
C VAL A 67 16.13 1.04 -21.28
N ALA A 68 14.91 1.55 -21.21
CA ALA A 68 13.96 1.19 -20.16
C ALA A 68 13.54 -0.29 -20.26
N ARG A 69 13.68 -1.03 -19.16
CA ARG A 69 13.14 -2.39 -18.99
C ARG A 69 12.51 -2.50 -17.61
N LEU A 70 11.37 -1.83 -17.42
CA LEU A 70 10.70 -1.66 -16.13
C LEU A 70 10.40 -2.99 -15.42
N LYS A 71 9.96 -4.01 -16.16
CA LYS A 71 9.72 -5.37 -15.63
C LYS A 71 10.99 -6.04 -15.06
N LYS A 72 12.17 -5.60 -15.49
CA LYS A 72 13.48 -6.05 -15.00
C LYS A 72 14.14 -5.02 -14.08
N GLY A 73 13.38 -4.08 -13.53
CA GLY A 73 13.89 -3.06 -12.62
C GLY A 73 14.85 -2.06 -13.26
N GLN A 74 14.87 -1.91 -14.58
CA GLN A 74 15.79 -0.99 -15.26
C GLN A 74 15.05 0.22 -15.82
N VAL A 75 15.52 1.42 -15.48
CA VAL A 75 15.03 2.70 -16.01
C VAL A 75 16.13 3.40 -16.82
N THR A 76 15.76 4.41 -17.62
CA THR A 76 16.72 5.35 -18.19
C THR A 76 17.07 6.42 -17.17
N GLU A 77 18.10 7.23 -17.45
CA GLU A 77 18.44 8.35 -16.58
C GLU A 77 17.29 9.39 -16.50
N GLU A 78 16.61 9.62 -17.62
CA GLU A 78 15.37 10.39 -17.67
C GLU A 78 14.27 9.74 -16.84
N GLY A 79 14.02 8.44 -17.02
CA GLY A 79 13.03 7.71 -16.23
C GLY A 79 13.31 7.74 -14.72
N ALA A 80 14.58 7.79 -14.31
CA ALA A 80 14.95 7.97 -12.90
C ALA A 80 14.60 9.38 -12.39
N ARG A 81 14.78 10.43 -13.22
CA ARG A 81 14.36 11.81 -12.89
C ARG A 81 12.84 11.92 -12.82
N ASP A 82 12.14 11.30 -13.76
CA ASP A 82 10.68 11.34 -13.82
C ASP A 82 10.05 10.53 -12.70
N PHE A 83 10.65 9.41 -12.30
CA PHE A 83 10.18 8.66 -11.14
C PHE A 83 10.30 9.45 -9.83
N ARG A 84 11.36 10.25 -9.65
CA ARG A 84 11.46 11.14 -8.48
C ARG A 84 10.32 12.16 -8.43
N ARG A 85 10.05 12.81 -9.56
CA ARG A 85 8.91 13.74 -9.70
C ARG A 85 7.58 13.04 -9.50
N TYR A 86 7.42 11.83 -10.03
CA TYR A 86 6.24 11.01 -9.83
C TYR A 86 5.98 10.75 -8.35
N THR A 87 7.01 10.37 -7.58
CA THR A 87 6.89 10.15 -6.14
C THR A 87 6.35 11.38 -5.41
N ASP A 88 6.87 12.57 -5.72
CA ASP A 88 6.39 13.83 -5.13
C ASP A 88 4.94 14.14 -5.54
N ASN A 89 4.59 13.90 -6.80
CA ASN A 89 3.24 14.08 -7.31
C ASN A 89 2.25 13.10 -6.68
N VAL A 90 2.64 11.84 -6.47
CA VAL A 90 1.83 10.83 -5.78
C VAL A 90 1.59 11.24 -4.34
N LYS A 91 2.63 11.70 -3.63
CA LYS A 91 2.47 12.21 -2.25
C LYS A 91 1.46 13.34 -2.20
N HIS A 92 1.55 14.30 -3.12
CA HIS A 92 0.58 15.39 -3.22
C HIS A 92 -0.85 14.90 -3.47
N LEU A 93 -1.05 14.05 -4.50
CA LEU A 93 -2.37 13.50 -4.87
C LEU A 93 -3.02 12.73 -3.71
N VAL A 94 -2.24 11.93 -2.98
CA VAL A 94 -2.75 11.13 -1.87
C VAL A 94 -3.12 12.03 -0.69
N LEU A 95 -2.28 13.00 -0.33
CA LEU A 95 -2.60 13.95 0.73
C LEU A 95 -3.85 14.78 0.39
N GLU A 96 -3.98 15.25 -0.86
CA GLU A 96 -5.18 15.92 -1.36
C GLU A 96 -6.43 15.04 -1.26
N THR A 97 -6.33 13.79 -1.72
CA THR A 97 -7.43 12.82 -1.65
C THR A 97 -7.91 12.57 -0.21
N TYR A 98 -7.02 12.69 0.77
CA TYR A 98 -7.31 12.47 2.18
C TYR A 98 -7.58 13.76 2.98
N GLY A 99 -7.57 14.93 2.33
CA GLY A 99 -7.76 16.23 2.99
C GLY A 99 -6.62 16.61 3.95
N GLN A 100 -5.39 16.18 3.64
CA GLN A 100 -4.18 16.33 4.46
C GLN A 100 -3.10 17.16 3.74
N ILE A 101 -3.47 18.03 2.79
CA ILE A 101 -2.50 18.85 2.02
C ILE A 101 -1.59 19.66 2.93
N ASP A 102 -2.16 20.26 3.98
CA ASP A 102 -1.42 21.11 4.92
C ASP A 102 -0.37 20.32 5.73
N SER A 103 -0.52 18.99 5.84
CA SER A 103 0.41 18.12 6.56
C SER A 103 1.65 17.74 5.75
N LYS A 104 1.78 18.19 4.50
CA LYS A 104 2.91 17.81 3.63
C LYS A 104 4.27 18.19 4.24
N ASP A 105 4.37 19.34 4.88
CA ASP A 105 5.61 19.85 5.47
C ASP A 105 5.82 19.36 6.91
N GLU A 106 4.85 18.64 7.48
CA GLU A 106 4.84 18.15 8.87
C GLU A 106 4.86 16.62 8.96
N LEU A 107 5.21 15.92 7.87
CA LEU A 107 5.28 14.47 7.85
C LEU A 107 6.36 13.98 8.82
N ILE A 108 5.97 13.03 9.67
CA ILE A 108 6.88 12.33 10.57
C ILE A 108 7.65 11.30 9.76
N GLN A 109 8.98 11.42 9.77
CA GLN A 109 9.87 10.50 9.07
C GLN A 109 10.45 9.46 10.03
N GLU A 110 10.38 8.19 9.63
CA GLU A 110 10.96 7.04 10.33
C GLU A 110 11.73 6.15 9.35
N GLN A 111 12.63 5.31 9.86
CA GLN A 111 13.33 4.30 9.08
C GLN A 111 13.00 2.90 9.57
N GLY A 112 13.04 1.92 8.67
CA GLY A 112 12.85 0.52 8.98
C GLY A 112 13.58 -0.42 8.03
N GLU A 113 13.43 -1.71 8.29
CA GLU A 113 14.10 -2.78 7.56
C GLU A 113 13.08 -3.70 6.85
N ALA A 114 13.22 -3.82 5.54
CA ALA A 114 12.44 -4.70 4.68
C ALA A 114 13.27 -5.93 4.32
N GLU A 115 12.59 -7.06 4.13
CA GLU A 115 13.23 -8.26 3.58
C GLU A 115 13.55 -8.06 2.09
N TYR A 116 14.73 -8.52 1.66
CA TYR A 116 15.25 -8.33 0.31
C TYR A 116 15.92 -9.59 -0.25
N GLY A 117 15.66 -9.93 -1.52
CA GLY A 117 16.28 -11.09 -2.19
C GLY A 117 15.72 -12.47 -1.80
N TYR A 118 16.20 -13.52 -2.48
CA TYR A 118 15.87 -14.94 -2.22
C TYR A 118 17.15 -15.80 -2.12
N ASN A 119 17.35 -16.49 -1.00
CA ASN A 119 18.53 -17.34 -0.74
C ASN A 119 18.38 -18.74 -1.34
N GLY A 120 18.33 -18.84 -2.66
CA GLY A 120 18.24 -20.13 -3.34
C GLY A 120 19.57 -20.85 -3.55
N ARG A 121 20.73 -20.16 -3.54
CA ARG A 121 22.02 -20.77 -3.99
C ARG A 121 23.34 -20.23 -3.40
N ALA A 122 23.36 -19.23 -2.52
CA ALA A 122 24.64 -18.67 -2.02
C ALA A 122 24.67 -18.56 -0.50
N ALA A 123 25.46 -19.42 0.14
CA ALA A 123 25.65 -19.49 1.59
C ALA A 123 26.55 -18.37 2.16
N SER A 124 26.59 -17.18 1.56
CA SER A 124 27.64 -16.18 1.90
C SER A 124 27.24 -14.70 1.74
N VAL A 125 25.97 -14.32 1.92
CA VAL A 125 25.60 -12.90 2.11
C VAL A 125 24.78 -12.77 3.39
N THR A 126 25.27 -11.95 4.32
CA THR A 126 24.91 -12.01 5.74
C THR A 126 23.75 -11.13 6.19
N THR A 127 23.03 -10.40 5.32
CA THR A 127 21.71 -9.84 5.67
C THR A 127 20.86 -9.57 4.41
N ASN A 128 19.71 -10.24 4.30
CA ASN A 128 18.69 -10.03 3.25
C ASN A 128 17.80 -8.84 3.59
N VAL A 129 18.41 -7.67 3.75
CA VAL A 129 17.73 -6.49 4.29
C VAL A 129 17.94 -5.30 3.36
N ALA A 130 16.83 -4.65 3.00
CA ALA A 130 16.82 -3.32 2.40
C ALA A 130 16.24 -2.33 3.41
N THR A 131 16.83 -1.15 3.53
CA THR A 131 16.24 -0.09 4.36
C THR A 131 15.05 0.54 3.64
N TYR A 132 14.09 1.07 4.39
CA TYR A 132 13.05 1.92 3.85
C TYR A 132 12.82 3.12 4.74
N THR A 133 12.31 4.19 4.14
CA THR A 133 11.83 5.37 4.85
C THR A 133 10.30 5.33 4.89
N VAL A 134 9.72 5.69 6.03
CA VAL A 134 8.28 5.93 6.18
C VAL A 134 8.05 7.39 6.46
N ASN A 135 7.25 8.05 5.62
CA ASN A 135 6.74 9.40 5.86
C ASN A 135 5.25 9.29 6.19
N ARG A 136 4.82 9.74 7.36
CA ARG A 136 3.42 9.60 7.81
C ARG A 136 2.83 10.89 8.35
N THR A 137 1.52 11.08 8.16
CA THR A 137 0.77 12.16 8.83
C THR A 137 0.74 11.90 10.35
N HIS A 138 0.56 12.95 11.15
CA HIS A 138 0.54 12.84 12.61
C HIS A 138 -0.58 11.90 13.11
N ASP A 139 -1.75 11.94 12.47
CA ASP A 139 -2.87 11.04 12.73
C ASP A 139 -2.67 9.60 12.21
N ARG A 140 -1.54 9.37 11.51
CA ARG A 140 -1.17 8.10 10.87
C ARG A 140 -2.18 7.59 9.83
N ARG A 141 -3.07 8.47 9.33
CA ARG A 141 -4.05 8.10 8.32
C ARG A 141 -3.42 7.89 6.96
N VAL A 142 -2.35 8.61 6.64
CA VAL A 142 -1.58 8.47 5.40
C VAL A 142 -0.14 8.11 5.73
N SER A 143 0.39 7.07 5.10
CA SER A 143 1.79 6.66 5.18
C SER A 143 2.38 6.39 3.80
N PHE A 144 3.58 6.88 3.54
CA PHE A 144 4.36 6.62 2.33
C PHE A 144 5.58 5.79 2.70
N VAL A 145 5.80 4.68 2.01
CA VAL A 145 6.95 3.78 2.20
C VAL A 145 7.83 3.83 0.97
N GLU A 146 9.09 4.22 1.17
CA GLU A 146 10.09 4.37 0.11
C GLU A 146 11.30 3.47 0.42
N PRO A 147 11.38 2.28 -0.18
CA PRO A 147 12.53 1.39 -0.02
C PRO A 147 13.76 1.93 -0.76
N SER A 148 14.95 1.68 -0.22
CA SER A 148 16.22 2.05 -0.84
C SER A 148 16.56 1.18 -2.06
N GLU A 149 16.04 -0.04 -2.08
CA GLU A 149 16.24 -1.03 -3.14
C GLU A 149 14.90 -1.50 -3.71
N ARG A 150 14.89 -1.97 -4.96
CA ARG A 150 13.67 -2.48 -5.61
C ARG A 150 13.24 -3.79 -4.97
N LEU A 151 12.17 -3.75 -4.19
CA LEU A 151 11.60 -4.91 -3.51
C LEU A 151 10.79 -5.80 -4.48
N GLY A 152 10.08 -5.19 -5.41
CA GLY A 152 9.01 -5.86 -6.16
C GLY A 152 7.74 -6.03 -5.33
N PHE A 153 6.63 -6.32 -6.02
CA PHE A 153 5.27 -6.30 -5.46
C PHE A 153 5.11 -7.09 -4.14
N GLY A 154 5.50 -8.36 -4.11
CA GLY A 154 5.26 -9.21 -2.94
C GLY A 154 6.04 -8.77 -1.69
N LEU A 155 7.29 -8.35 -1.89
CA LEU A 155 8.14 -7.84 -0.81
C LEU A 155 7.65 -6.46 -0.34
N ALA A 156 7.24 -5.58 -1.26
CA ALA A 156 6.64 -4.29 -0.96
C ALA A 156 5.35 -4.44 -0.13
N VAL A 157 4.45 -5.34 -0.53
CA VAL A 157 3.26 -5.69 0.24
C VAL A 157 3.65 -6.15 1.65
N ARG A 158 4.60 -7.10 1.76
CA ARG A 158 5.01 -7.64 3.06
C ARG A 158 5.59 -6.57 3.97
N THR A 159 6.32 -5.59 3.42
CA THR A 159 6.79 -4.42 4.18
C THR A 159 5.62 -3.61 4.74
N ALA A 160 4.59 -3.34 3.94
CA ALA A 160 3.40 -2.64 4.41
C ALA A 160 2.61 -3.43 5.47
N LEU A 161 2.50 -4.75 5.34
CA LEU A 161 1.84 -5.60 6.34
C LEU A 161 2.52 -5.50 7.72
N ARG A 162 3.86 -5.37 7.78
CA ARG A 162 4.60 -5.25 9.05
C ARG A 162 4.36 -3.96 9.81
N ILE A 163 3.91 -2.90 9.12
CA ILE A 163 3.61 -1.59 9.74
C ILE A 163 2.10 -1.33 9.84
N THR A 164 1.27 -2.26 9.36
CA THR A 164 -0.18 -2.19 9.47
C THR A 164 -0.62 -2.50 10.90
N THR A 165 -1.60 -1.76 11.40
CA THR A 165 -2.15 -1.93 12.76
C THR A 165 -3.60 -2.39 12.78
N THR A 166 -4.26 -2.45 11.62
CA THR A 166 -5.65 -2.90 11.49
C THR A 166 -5.72 -4.41 11.26
N PRO A 167 -6.79 -5.10 11.69
CA PRO A 167 -6.93 -6.56 11.53
C PRO A 167 -7.06 -7.01 10.08
N TYR A 168 -7.58 -6.17 9.20
CA TYR A 168 -7.75 -6.46 7.77
C TYR A 168 -6.97 -5.48 6.90
N VAL A 169 -6.60 -5.93 5.71
CA VAL A 169 -5.97 -5.10 4.68
C VAL A 169 -6.63 -5.28 3.33
N TRP A 170 -6.72 -4.18 2.57
CA TRP A 170 -7.12 -4.18 1.16
C TRP A 170 -5.90 -3.84 0.30
N ILE A 171 -5.39 -4.81 -0.44
CA ILE A 171 -4.27 -4.58 -1.37
C ILE A 171 -4.80 -4.20 -2.74
N HIS A 172 -4.26 -3.09 -3.26
CA HIS A 172 -4.64 -2.52 -4.53
C HIS A 172 -3.42 -2.10 -5.34
N GLN A 173 -3.47 -2.28 -6.66
CA GLN A 173 -2.41 -1.79 -7.56
C GLN A 173 -2.78 -0.41 -8.10
N HIS A 174 -1.75 0.41 -8.36
CA HIS A 174 -1.89 1.80 -8.83
C HIS A 174 -2.52 1.96 -10.23
N ASP A 175 -2.75 0.88 -10.96
CA ASP A 175 -3.27 0.87 -12.33
C ASP A 175 -4.60 0.14 -12.51
N TRP A 176 -5.27 -0.26 -11.41
CA TRP A 176 -6.50 -1.07 -11.46
C TRP A 176 -7.73 -0.32 -10.98
N THR A 177 -8.50 0.22 -11.92
CA THR A 177 -9.77 0.86 -11.58
C THR A 177 -10.83 -0.16 -11.17
N LEU A 178 -11.66 0.22 -10.21
CA LEU A 178 -12.90 -0.50 -9.92
C LEU A 178 -13.90 -0.22 -11.05
N VAL A 179 -14.66 -1.26 -11.42
CA VAL A 179 -15.70 -1.17 -12.45
C VAL A 179 -17.08 -1.60 -11.95
N TYR A 180 -17.16 -2.06 -10.70
CA TYR A 180 -18.38 -2.47 -10.02
C TYR A 180 -18.29 -2.09 -8.54
N ASP A 181 -19.45 -1.86 -7.93
CA ASP A 181 -19.56 -1.56 -6.51
C ASP A 181 -19.08 -2.73 -5.65
N ILE A 182 -18.29 -2.43 -4.62
CA ILE A 182 -17.73 -3.43 -3.72
C ILE A 182 -18.31 -3.25 -2.32
N PRO A 183 -19.08 -4.24 -1.82
CA PRO A 183 -19.69 -4.17 -0.49
C PRO A 183 -18.67 -4.55 0.60
N VAL A 184 -17.70 -3.68 0.86
CA VAL A 184 -16.60 -3.96 1.81
C VAL A 184 -17.11 -4.21 3.23
N ALA A 185 -18.11 -3.45 3.71
CA ALA A 185 -18.66 -3.66 5.05
C ALA A 185 -19.26 -5.08 5.23
N PRO A 186 -20.17 -5.57 4.37
CA PRO A 186 -20.63 -6.96 4.42
C PRO A 186 -19.51 -7.99 4.30
N MET A 187 -18.50 -7.74 3.47
CA MET A 187 -17.35 -8.64 3.34
C MET A 187 -16.58 -8.76 4.66
N LEU A 188 -16.32 -7.64 5.34
CA LEU A 188 -15.66 -7.62 6.63
C LEU A 188 -16.49 -8.33 7.71
N ASP A 189 -17.82 -8.20 7.68
CA ASP A 189 -18.68 -8.87 8.67
C ASP A 189 -18.65 -10.39 8.52
N VAL A 190 -18.60 -10.91 7.29
CA VAL A 190 -18.40 -12.34 7.03
C VAL A 190 -17.02 -12.79 7.53
N MET A 191 -15.97 -12.03 7.25
CA MET A 191 -14.61 -12.35 7.69
C MET A 191 -14.50 -12.41 9.21
N LYS A 192 -15.02 -11.40 9.93
CA LYS A 192 -15.06 -11.38 11.40
C LYS A 192 -15.78 -12.59 12.00
N THR A 193 -16.86 -13.02 11.35
CA THR A 193 -17.65 -14.16 11.83
C THR A 193 -16.83 -15.45 11.75
N ASN A 194 -16.06 -15.63 10.68
CA ASN A 194 -15.21 -16.81 10.51
C ASN A 194 -13.96 -16.78 11.41
N ASP A 195 -13.42 -15.59 11.71
CA ASP A 195 -12.26 -15.44 12.61
C ASP A 195 -12.58 -15.78 14.06
N ALA A 196 -13.86 -15.73 14.46
CA ALA A 196 -14.31 -16.14 15.78
C ALA A 196 -14.28 -17.67 15.98
N ASP A 197 -14.14 -18.44 14.90
CA ASP A 197 -14.32 -19.90 14.89
C ASP A 197 -12.99 -20.71 14.75
N GLU A 198 -11.82 -20.08 14.52
CA GLU A 198 -10.54 -20.81 14.34
C GLU A 198 -9.39 -20.37 15.28
N GLU A 199 -8.73 -21.36 15.90
CA GLU A 199 -7.39 -21.30 16.52
C GLU A 199 -6.30 -21.20 15.42
N GLY A 200 -6.32 -20.12 14.63
CA GLY A 200 -5.40 -19.89 13.50
C GLY A 200 -4.05 -19.29 13.92
N PRO A 201 -2.98 -19.43 13.09
CA PRO A 201 -1.64 -18.98 13.44
C PRO A 201 -1.58 -17.45 13.66
N VAL A 202 -0.94 -17.12 14.77
CA VAL A 202 -0.77 -15.81 15.42
C VAL A 202 -0.29 -14.68 14.49
N ASN A 203 -0.99 -13.54 14.53
CA ASN A 203 -0.54 -12.17 14.19
C ASN A 203 -0.26 -11.75 12.73
N MET A 204 -1.04 -12.20 11.74
CA MET A 204 -1.02 -11.56 10.41
C MET A 204 -2.39 -11.00 10.03
N PRO A 205 -2.48 -9.76 9.52
CA PRO A 205 -3.75 -9.20 9.08
C PRO A 205 -4.31 -10.01 7.90
N ILE A 206 -5.62 -10.24 7.90
CA ILE A 206 -6.26 -11.08 6.89
C ILE A 206 -6.40 -10.30 5.58
N LEU A 207 -6.01 -10.97 4.50
CA LEU A 207 -5.74 -10.37 3.21
C LEU A 207 -6.98 -10.34 2.30
N LEU A 208 -7.44 -9.14 1.96
CA LEU A 208 -8.29 -8.91 0.79
C LEU A 208 -7.41 -8.40 -0.36
N MET A 209 -7.24 -9.21 -1.40
CA MET A 209 -6.52 -8.80 -2.60
C MET A 209 -7.53 -8.58 -3.72
N CYS A 210 -7.64 -7.34 -4.22
CA CYS A 210 -8.34 -7.09 -5.46
C CYS A 210 -7.43 -7.54 -6.60
N LYS A 211 -7.54 -8.80 -7.02
CA LYS A 211 -6.94 -9.31 -8.26
C LYS A 211 -8.04 -9.66 -9.22
N THR A 212 -8.58 -8.66 -9.94
CA THR A 212 -9.51 -8.94 -11.02
C THR A 212 -8.71 -9.63 -12.13
N PHE A 213 -8.80 -10.97 -12.20
CA PHE A 213 -8.36 -11.70 -13.38
C PHE A 213 -9.16 -11.16 -14.55
N ARG A 214 -8.50 -10.42 -15.44
CA ARG A 214 -9.02 -10.16 -16.78
C ARG A 214 -8.99 -11.50 -17.50
N ILE A 215 -10.03 -12.31 -17.32
CA ILE A 215 -10.26 -13.49 -18.15
C ILE A 215 -10.61 -12.92 -19.52
N TYR A 216 -9.60 -12.75 -20.37
CA TYR A 216 -9.84 -12.64 -21.80
C TYR A 216 -10.37 -14.00 -22.25
N GLY A 217 -11.69 -14.13 -22.27
CA GLY A 217 -12.37 -15.13 -23.09
C GLY A 217 -12.23 -14.70 -24.54
N HIS A 218 -11.76 -15.64 -25.36
CA HIS A 218 -11.65 -15.53 -26.81
C HIS A 218 -12.95 -15.11 -27.50
#